data_AF-A0A166I522-F1
#
_entry.id   AF-A0A166I522-F1
#
_cell.length_a   1.000
_cell.length_b   1.000
_cell.length_c   1.000
_cell.angle_alpha   90.00
_cell.angle_beta   90.00
_cell.angle_gamma   90.00
#
_symmetry.space_group_name_H-M   'P 1'
#
loop_
_entity.id
_entity.type
_entity.pdbx_description
1 polymer ?
#
loop_
_entity_poly.entity_id
_entity_poly.type
_entity_poly.pdbx_seq_one_letter_code
_entity_poly.pdbx_strand_id
1 'polypeptide(L)'
;MPQYFGKLPVTHQAWTTIGTVQAVNKNDRTISFVCGDALLTIRVRLAATRQFIPRPSWAIALDDPEWATVPFEVKETEVVV
;
A
#
# COMPACT_ATOMS: atom_id res chain seq x y z
N MET A 1 -31.85 -24.82 22.34
CA MET A 1 -30.38 -24.91 22.20
C MET A 1 -29.80 -23.51 22.33
N PRO A 2 -28.86 -23.23 23.24
CA PRO A 2 -28.18 -21.95 23.27
C PRO A 2 -27.08 -21.95 22.20
N GLN A 3 -27.20 -21.06 21.20
CA GLN A 3 -26.13 -20.77 20.25
C GLN A 3 -25.08 -19.90 20.94
N TYR A 4 -24.00 -20.51 21.41
CA TYR A 4 -22.79 -19.76 21.76
C TYR A 4 -22.13 -19.31 20.46
N PHE A 5 -22.40 -18.08 20.04
CA PHE A 5 -21.53 -17.37 19.09
C PHE A 5 -20.18 -17.18 19.79
N GLY A 6 -19.25 -18.12 19.55
CA GLY A 6 -17.86 -17.97 19.94
C GLY A 6 -17.35 -16.67 19.37
N LYS A 7 -16.88 -15.77 20.24
CA LYS A 7 -16.27 -14.50 19.82
C LYS A 7 -15.20 -14.83 18.78
N LEU A 8 -15.26 -14.16 17.62
CA LEU A 8 -14.20 -14.26 16.63
C LEU A 8 -12.86 -13.97 17.32
N PRO A 9 -11.82 -14.80 17.11
CA PRO A 9 -10.52 -14.55 17.71
C PRO A 9 -10.03 -13.17 17.28
N VAL A 10 -9.79 -12.30 18.26
CA VAL A 10 -9.25 -10.96 18.01
C VAL A 10 -7.74 -11.11 17.96
N THR A 11 -7.16 -10.98 16.78
CA THR A 11 -5.70 -11.01 16.60
C THR A 11 -5.13 -9.66 17.04
N HIS A 12 -4.66 -9.58 18.28
CA HIS A 12 -3.84 -8.45 18.74
C HIS A 12 -2.42 -8.65 18.23
N GLN A 13 -2.19 -8.38 16.94
CA GLN A 13 -0.83 -8.27 16.42
C GLN A 13 -0.12 -7.11 17.14
N ALA A 14 1.11 -7.34 17.59
CA ALA A 14 1.93 -6.29 18.16
C ALA A 14 2.16 -5.22 17.11
N TRP A 15 2.00 -3.95 17.49
CA TRP A 15 2.38 -2.83 16.64
C TRP A 15 3.88 -2.91 16.35
N THR A 16 4.26 -2.75 15.09
CA THR A 16 5.65 -2.69 14.67
C THR A 16 5.99 -1.27 14.24
N THR A 17 7.14 -0.78 14.69
CA THR A 17 7.67 0.52 14.27
C THR A 17 8.29 0.38 12.88
N ILE A 18 7.93 1.28 11.96
CA ILE A 18 8.59 1.38 10.65
C ILE A 18 9.93 2.10 10.87
N GLY A 19 11.03 1.44 10.51
CA GLY A 19 12.38 1.99 10.65
C GLY A 19 12.68 3.11 9.65
N THR A 20 13.88 3.68 9.75
CA THR A 20 14.38 4.66 8.78
C THR A 20 14.43 4.06 7.38
N VAL A 21 14.10 4.87 6.36
CA VAL A 21 14.24 4.46 4.95
C VAL A 21 15.72 4.20 4.65
N GLN A 22 16.03 2.99 4.25
CA GLN A 22 17.37 2.53 3.87
C GLN A 22 17.56 2.56 2.35
N ALA A 23 16.49 2.30 1.59
CA ALA A 23 16.51 2.34 0.13
C ALA A 23 15.14 2.71 -0.44
N VAL A 24 15.15 3.39 -1.58
CA VAL A 24 13.95 3.72 -2.36
C VAL A 24 14.06 3.02 -3.71
N ASN A 25 13.14 2.09 -3.97
CA ASN A 25 13.06 1.36 -5.23
C ASN A 25 11.88 1.89 -6.04
N LYS A 26 12.18 2.45 -7.21
CA LYS A 26 11.18 2.91 -8.17
C LYS A 26 11.01 1.87 -9.26
N ASN A 27 9.77 1.44 -9.48
CA ASN A 27 9.34 0.72 -10.66
C ASN A 27 8.38 1.60 -11.48
N ASP A 28 7.97 1.13 -12.66
CA ASP A 28 7.10 1.89 -13.57
C ASP A 28 5.78 2.37 -12.97
N ARG A 29 5.28 1.69 -11.92
CA ARG A 29 3.96 1.95 -11.33
C ARG A 29 3.95 2.06 -9.80
N THR A 30 5.09 1.78 -9.15
CA THR A 30 5.17 1.67 -7.70
C THR A 30 6.45 2.30 -7.18
N ILE A 31 6.37 2.82 -5.96
CA ILE A 31 7.53 3.23 -5.17
C ILE A 31 7.55 2.36 -3.93
N SER A 32 8.66 1.69 -3.68
CA SER A 32 8.86 0.85 -2.51
C SER A 32 9.97 1.42 -1.64
N PHE A 33 9.69 1.58 -0.35
CA PHE A 33 10.62 2.03 0.67
C PHE A 33 11.03 0.83 1.51
N VAL A 34 12.32 0.54 1.54
CA VAL A 34 12.92 -0.47 2.41
C VAL A 34 13.22 0.21 3.74
N CYS A 35 12.55 -0.21 4.82
CA CYS A 35 12.60 0.41 6.13
C CYS A 35 13.04 -0.60 7.21
N GLY A 36 14.26 -1.15 7.07
CA GLY A 36 14.73 -2.26 7.91
C GLY A 36 13.97 -3.54 7.57
N ASP A 37 13.30 -4.14 8.55
CA ASP A 37 12.49 -5.36 8.37
C ASP A 37 11.11 -5.11 7.75
N ALA A 38 10.74 -3.83 7.57
CA ALA A 38 9.46 -3.44 6.98
C ALA A 38 9.65 -2.98 5.52
N LEU A 39 8.69 -3.37 4.67
CA LEU A 39 8.58 -2.90 3.29
C LEU A 39 7.28 -2.09 3.15
N LEU A 40 7.41 -0.82 2.76
CA LEU A 40 6.27 0.04 2.46
C LEU A 40 6.19 0.28 0.96
N THR A 41 5.07 -0.09 0.34
CA THR A 41 4.84 0.12 -1.10
C THR A 41 3.70 1.10 -1.33
N ILE A 42 3.96 2.14 -2.10
CA ILE A 42 2.97 3.11 -2.58
C ILE A 42 2.64 2.79 -4.03
N ARG A 43 1.33 2.73 -4.33
CA ARG A 43 0.81 2.52 -5.69
C ARG A 43 0.22 3.81 -6.23
N VAL A 44 0.72 4.25 -7.38
CA VAL A 44 0.20 5.44 -8.08
C VAL A 44 -0.96 5.03 -8.99
N ARG A 45 -2.10 5.72 -8.90
CA ARG A 45 -3.27 5.50 -9.77
C ARG A 45 -3.76 6.84 -10.31
N LEU A 46 -4.06 6.90 -11.61
CA LEU A 46 -4.72 8.04 -12.25
C LEU A 46 -6.12 7.63 -12.71
N ALA A 47 -7.13 8.39 -12.31
CA ALA A 47 -8.48 8.29 -12.86
C ALA A 47 -8.73 9.47 -13.79
N ALA A 48 -8.65 9.25 -15.11
CA ALA A 48 -8.87 10.29 -16.11
C ALA A 48 -10.27 10.94 -16.00
N THR A 49 -11.26 10.18 -15.52
CA THR A 49 -12.65 10.63 -15.32
C THR A 49 -12.89 11.30 -13.97
N ARG A 50 -11.83 11.65 -13.22
CA ARG A 50 -11.87 12.30 -11.88
C ARG A 50 -12.57 11.50 -10.77
N GLN A 51 -12.99 10.27 -11.02
CA GLN A 51 -13.64 9.43 -10.03
C GLN A 51 -12.78 8.20 -9.75
N PHE A 52 -12.29 8.10 -8.51
CA PHE A 52 -11.77 6.84 -7.99
C PHE A 52 -12.95 6.02 -7.50
N ILE A 53 -13.22 4.90 -8.17
CA ILE A 53 -14.28 3.98 -7.73
C ILE A 53 -13.86 3.45 -6.34
N PRO A 54 -14.70 3.60 -5.29
CA PRO A 54 -14.39 3.11 -3.96
C PRO A 54 -14.11 1.61 -4.03
N ARG A 55 -13.02 1.17 -3.39
CA ARG A 55 -12.51 -0.21 -3.51
C ARG A 55 -13.24 -1.12 -2.52
N PRO A 56 -14.09 -2.07 -2.96
CA PRO A 56 -14.53 -3.15 -2.08
C PRO A 56 -13.33 -4.05 -1.77
N SER A 57 -13.24 -4.57 -0.54
CA SER A 57 -12.16 -5.46 -0.08
C SER A 57 -12.03 -6.77 -0.87
N TRP A 58 -13.04 -7.11 -1.68
CA TRP A 58 -13.19 -8.34 -2.45
C TRP A 58 -13.26 -8.12 -3.96
N ALA A 59 -13.15 -6.87 -4.44
CA ALA A 59 -13.22 -6.61 -5.86
C ALA A 59 -11.96 -7.16 -6.55
N ILE A 60 -12.18 -8.10 -7.47
CA ILE A 60 -11.20 -8.59 -8.44
C ILE A 60 -10.69 -7.34 -9.19
N ALA A 61 -9.46 -6.95 -8.89
CA ALA A 61 -8.78 -5.94 -9.67
C ALA A 61 -8.49 -6.52 -11.06
N LEU A 62 -8.51 -5.69 -12.09
CA LEU A 62 -7.71 -5.99 -13.28
C LEU A 62 -6.27 -6.22 -12.81
N ASP A 63 -5.60 -7.19 -13.41
CA ASP A 63 -4.23 -7.51 -13.06
C ASP A 63 -3.35 -6.26 -13.20
N ASP A 64 -2.31 -6.15 -12.39
CA ASP A 64 -1.40 -5.01 -12.40
C ASP A 64 -0.91 -4.56 -13.79
N PRO A 65 -0.63 -5.45 -14.78
CA PRO A 65 -0.34 -5.05 -16.16
C PRO A 65 -1.48 -4.36 -16.92
N GLU A 66 -2.74 -4.63 -16.58
CA GLU A 66 -3.91 -4.10 -17.30
C GLU A 66 -4.16 -2.63 -16.98
N TRP A 67 -3.55 -2.10 -15.91
CA TRP A 67 -3.61 -0.68 -15.60
C TRP A 67 -2.64 0.12 -16.46
N ALA A 68 -3.14 1.20 -17.06
CA ALA A 68 -2.32 2.16 -17.78
C ALA A 68 -1.18 2.68 -16.88
N THR A 69 0.05 2.68 -17.42
CA THR A 69 1.20 3.25 -16.72
C THR A 69 1.04 4.76 -16.65
N VAL A 70 1.16 5.31 -15.45
CA VAL A 70 1.11 6.75 -15.21
C VAL A 70 2.53 7.22 -14.93
N PRO A 71 3.09 8.15 -15.71
CA PRO A 71 4.43 8.66 -15.44
C PRO A 71 4.44 9.41 -14.11
N PHE A 72 5.45 9.14 -13.29
CA PHE A 72 5.69 9.87 -12.05
C PHE A 72 7.19 10.00 -11.80
N GLU A 73 7.54 11.00 -11.00
CA GLU A 73 8.92 11.29 -10.61
C GLU A 73 9.05 11.22 -9.09
N VAL A 74 10.23 10.79 -8.64
CA VAL A 74 10.59 10.77 -7.23
C VAL A 74 11.66 11.83 -7.05
N LYS A 75 11.42 12.77 -6.15
CA LYS A 75 12.38 13.79 -5.76
C LYS A 75 12.75 13.61 -4.30
N GLU A 76 13.96 13.13 -4.06
CA GLU A 76 14.52 13.13 -2.70
C GLU A 76 14.84 14.57 -2.30
N THR A 77 14.43 14.91 -1.09
CA THR A 77 14.73 16.21 -0.48
C THR A 77 15.41 15.93 0.84
N GLU A 78 16.66 16.38 0.96
CA GLU A 78 17.32 16.39 2.26
C GLU A 78 16.62 17.43 3.12
N VAL A 79 15.95 16.98 4.17
CA VAL A 79 15.57 17.88 5.26
C VAL A 79 16.86 18.13 6.02
N VAL A 80 17.51 19.26 5.74
CA VAL A 80 18.58 19.77 6.61
C VAL A 80 17.91 20.11 7.94
N VAL A 81 18.09 19.23 8.93
CA VAL A 81 17.68 19.44 10.33
C VAL A 81 18.78 20.21 11.05
#